data_AF-A0A7G3ZYL6-F1
#
_entry.id   AF-A0A7G3ZYL6-F1
#
_cell.length_a   1.000
_cell.length_b   1.000
_cell.length_c   1.000
_cell.angle_alpha   90.00
_cell.angle_beta   90.00
_cell.angle_gamma   90.00
#
_symmetry.space_group_name_H-M   'P 1'
#
loop_
_entity.id
_entity.type
_entity.pdbx_description
1 polymer ?
#
loop_
_entity_poly.entity_id
_entity_poly.type
_entity_poly.pdbx_seq_one_letter_code
_entity_poly.pdbx_strand_id
1 'polypeptide(L)'
;MPTLNKLTPELKDALGKINDLVSRYEALGEKSESESLRDNQNAIQYVDDVIKRYNLLKKTSPSSSVLQAKKESYLPLLKAHAAEVGILAFSKPGDLASRLKELDFEPSKIDEITKGLEQAGGDDDLVAILLSSLVTSETLLTCSDNGHHHGHPHTTVTSYGGSHHHGHW
;
A
#
# COMPACT_ATOMS: atom_id res chain seq x y z
N MET A 1 2.37 7.53 17.51
CA MET A 1 1.07 7.31 16.85
C MET A 1 1.29 7.47 15.35
N PRO A 2 0.77 6.55 14.51
CA PRO A 2 0.86 6.70 13.07
C PRO A 2 0.06 7.94 12.62
N THR A 3 0.72 8.83 11.88
CA THR A 3 0.12 10.05 11.35
C THR A 3 -0.16 9.91 9.86
N LEU A 4 -1.17 10.62 9.37
CA LEU A 4 -1.51 10.63 7.96
C LEU A 4 -0.43 11.33 7.11
N ASN A 5 -0.14 10.77 5.93
CA ASN A 5 0.81 11.35 4.98
C ASN A 5 0.25 12.59 4.30
N LYS A 6 1.12 13.50 3.82
CA LYS A 6 0.67 14.66 3.03
C LYS A 6 0.15 14.22 1.67
N LEU A 7 -0.97 14.79 1.23
CA LEU A 7 -1.51 14.53 -0.11
C LEU A 7 -0.58 15.07 -1.19
N THR A 8 -0.23 14.23 -2.16
CA THR A 8 0.46 14.66 -3.38
C THR A 8 -0.49 15.44 -4.29
N PRO A 9 0.03 16.32 -5.17
CA PRO A 9 -0.81 17.04 -6.14
C PRO A 9 -1.69 16.13 -7.01
N GLU A 10 -1.15 14.98 -7.42
CA GLU A 10 -1.84 13.99 -8.25
C GLU A 10 -3.01 13.38 -7.49
N LEU A 11 -2.81 13.06 -6.20
CA LEU A 11 -3.86 12.52 -5.35
C LEU A 11 -4.95 13.57 -5.05
N LYS A 12 -4.57 14.84 -4.86
CA LYS A 12 -5.54 15.94 -4.71
C LYS A 12 -6.44 16.04 -5.96
N ASP A 13 -5.88 15.92 -7.17
CA ASP A 13 -6.69 15.94 -8.40
C ASP A 13 -7.54 14.67 -8.56
N ALA A 14 -7.04 13.50 -8.14
CA ALA A 14 -7.78 12.24 -8.17
C ALA A 14 -9.01 12.24 -7.24
N LEU A 15 -8.84 12.72 -6.01
CA LEU A 15 -9.92 12.94 -5.04
C LEU A 15 -10.97 13.89 -5.63
N GLY A 16 -10.52 14.86 -6.41
CA GLY A 16 -11.39 15.82 -7.09
C GLY A 16 -12.02 16.81 -6.12
N LYS A 17 -12.97 17.60 -6.63
CA LYS A 17 -13.60 18.70 -5.88
C LYS A 17 -14.96 18.33 -5.28
N ILE A 18 -15.46 17.13 -5.57
CA ILE A 18 -16.77 16.68 -5.14
C ILE A 18 -16.66 16.19 -3.70
N ASN A 19 -17.53 16.70 -2.82
CA ASN A 19 -17.61 16.36 -1.38
C ASN A 19 -16.42 16.78 -0.51
N ASP A 20 -15.57 17.70 -0.99
CA ASP A 20 -14.51 18.34 -0.21
C ASP A 20 -13.56 17.33 0.50
N LEU A 21 -13.22 16.25 -0.21
CA LEU A 21 -12.37 15.18 0.32
C LEU A 21 -10.97 15.68 0.70
N VAL A 22 -10.45 16.69 0.01
CA VAL A 22 -9.13 17.26 0.35
C VAL A 22 -9.16 17.91 1.73
N SER A 23 -10.09 18.83 1.99
CA SER A 23 -10.16 19.53 3.28
C SER A 23 -10.50 18.58 4.43
N ARG A 24 -11.38 17.59 4.19
CA ARG A 24 -11.67 16.55 5.18
C ARG A 24 -10.46 15.70 5.54
N TYR A 25 -9.63 15.37 4.55
CA TYR A 25 -8.39 14.66 4.82
C TYR A 25 -7.40 15.51 5.61
N GLU A 26 -7.25 16.79 5.27
CA GLU A 26 -6.38 17.71 6.00
C GLU A 26 -6.82 17.84 7.47
N ALA A 27 -8.13 17.94 7.74
CA ALA A 27 -8.67 17.93 9.10
C ALA A 27 -8.42 16.60 9.85
N LEU A 28 -8.49 15.45 9.15
CA LEU A 28 -8.10 14.17 9.75
C LEU A 28 -6.58 14.09 10.00
N GLY A 29 -5.77 14.74 9.17
CA GLY A 29 -4.32 14.84 9.32
C GLY A 29 -3.97 15.54 10.62
N GLU A 30 -4.50 16.75 10.83
CA GLU A 30 -4.35 17.50 12.09
C GLU A 30 -4.81 16.68 13.30
N LYS A 31 -5.94 15.98 13.15
CA LYS A 31 -6.45 15.10 14.21
C LYS A 31 -5.50 13.96 14.54
N SER A 32 -4.91 13.32 13.53
CA SER A 32 -3.96 12.20 13.69
C SER A 32 -2.67 12.59 14.43
N GLU A 33 -2.32 13.88 14.45
CA GLU A 33 -1.17 14.38 15.23
C GLU A 33 -1.44 14.41 16.74
N SER A 34 -2.71 14.47 17.14
CA SER A 34 -3.13 14.63 18.55
C SER A 34 -3.84 13.42 19.15
N GLU A 35 -4.48 12.59 18.33
CA GLU A 35 -5.21 11.40 18.78
C GLU A 35 -5.21 10.28 17.73
N SER A 36 -5.55 9.07 18.19
CA SER A 36 -5.69 7.91 17.29
C SER A 36 -6.94 8.04 16.42
N LEU A 37 -6.81 7.71 15.14
CA LEU A 37 -7.95 7.62 14.21
C LEU A 37 -8.71 6.29 14.30
N ARG A 38 -8.28 5.35 15.16
CA ARG A 38 -8.91 4.04 15.29
C ARG A 38 -10.36 4.17 15.75
N ASP A 39 -11.26 3.54 15.01
CA ASP A 39 -12.73 3.63 15.11
C ASP A 39 -13.31 5.05 15.00
N ASN A 40 -12.54 5.98 14.45
CA ASN A 40 -13.02 7.34 14.23
C ASN A 40 -14.05 7.37 13.10
N GLN A 41 -15.29 7.78 13.42
CA GLN A 41 -16.38 7.82 12.45
C GLN A 41 -16.11 8.73 11.25
N ASN A 42 -15.40 9.85 11.44
CA ASN A 42 -15.04 10.74 10.33
C ASN A 42 -14.00 10.09 9.42
N ALA A 43 -13.04 9.33 9.97
CA ALA A 43 -12.04 8.60 9.20
C ALA A 43 -12.67 7.43 8.42
N ILE A 44 -13.59 6.69 9.06
CA ILE A 44 -14.34 5.61 8.40
C ILE A 44 -15.21 6.18 7.25
N GLN A 45 -15.97 7.24 7.52
CA GLN A 45 -16.79 7.89 6.50
C GLN A 45 -15.92 8.47 5.36
N TYR A 46 -14.71 8.92 5.68
CA TYR A 46 -13.73 9.33 4.69
C TYR A 46 -13.33 8.21 3.74
N VAL A 47 -12.95 7.05 4.26
CA VAL A 47 -12.63 5.88 3.43
C VAL A 47 -13.82 5.51 2.54
N ASP A 48 -15.04 5.46 3.09
CA ASP A 48 -16.25 5.12 2.34
C ASP A 48 -16.51 6.11 1.19
N ASP A 49 -16.25 7.40 1.38
CA ASP A 49 -16.44 8.40 0.32
C ASP A 49 -15.34 8.35 -0.75
N VAL A 50 -14.10 8.00 -0.38
CA VAL A 50 -13.03 7.73 -1.36
C VAL A 50 -13.37 6.48 -2.19
N ILE A 51 -13.93 5.43 -1.57
CA ILE A 51 -14.41 4.23 -2.27
C ILE A 51 -15.54 4.57 -3.25
N LYS A 52 -16.50 5.42 -2.84
CA LYS A 52 -17.55 5.92 -3.76
C LYS A 52 -16.94 6.66 -4.94
N ARG A 53 -15.92 7.50 -4.72
CA ARG A 53 -15.20 8.23 -5.78
C ARG A 53 -14.47 7.28 -6.72
N TYR A 54 -13.77 6.27 -6.19
CA TYR A 54 -13.13 5.20 -6.95
C TYR A 54 -14.13 4.48 -7.86
N ASN A 55 -15.24 4.02 -7.28
CA ASN A 55 -16.29 3.30 -8.01
C ASN A 55 -16.97 4.16 -9.08
N LEU A 56 -17.17 5.45 -8.81
CA LEU A 56 -17.71 6.40 -9.78
C LEU A 56 -16.77 6.58 -10.98
N LEU A 57 -15.48 6.78 -10.72
CA LEU A 57 -14.46 6.89 -11.77
C LEU A 57 -14.36 5.59 -12.57
N LYS A 58 -14.34 4.43 -11.91
CA LYS A 58 -14.27 3.11 -12.55
C LYS A 58 -15.41 2.90 -13.56
N LYS A 59 -16.63 3.31 -13.20
CA LYS A 59 -17.83 3.21 -14.05
C LYS A 59 -17.94 4.28 -15.14
N THR A 60 -17.15 5.34 -15.06
CA THR A 60 -17.15 6.41 -16.07
C THR A 60 -16.48 5.89 -17.36
N SER A 61 -17.06 6.15 -18.53
CA SER A 61 -16.45 5.84 -19.82
C SER A 61 -16.12 7.14 -20.57
N PRO A 62 -14.91 7.69 -20.39
CA PRO A 62 -14.48 8.89 -21.08
C PRO A 62 -14.48 8.73 -22.61
N SER A 63 -14.86 9.79 -23.31
CA SER A 63 -14.91 9.82 -24.78
C SER A 63 -13.55 10.11 -25.43
N SER A 64 -12.54 10.54 -24.67
CA SER A 64 -11.20 10.84 -25.18
C SER A 64 -10.12 9.97 -24.52
N SER A 65 -9.09 9.63 -25.30
CA SER A 65 -7.94 8.86 -24.81
C SER A 65 -7.20 9.54 -23.67
N VAL A 66 -7.11 10.88 -23.70
CA VAL A 66 -6.48 11.67 -22.62
C VAL A 66 -7.25 11.51 -21.31
N LEU A 67 -8.58 11.57 -21.35
CA LEU A 67 -9.41 11.40 -20.14
C LEU A 67 -9.44 9.94 -19.68
N GLN A 68 -9.35 8.98 -20.60
CA GLN A 68 -9.20 7.57 -20.28
C GLN A 68 -7.88 7.31 -19.54
N ALA A 69 -6.75 7.79 -20.07
CA ALA A 69 -5.45 7.64 -19.42
C ALA A 69 -5.43 8.31 -18.03
N LYS A 70 -6.06 9.49 -17.91
CA LYS A 70 -6.19 10.19 -16.62
C LYS A 70 -7.06 9.42 -15.61
N LYS A 71 -8.14 8.79 -16.07
CA LYS A 71 -8.95 7.90 -15.22
C LYS A 71 -8.10 6.71 -14.74
N GLU A 72 -7.38 6.07 -15.66
CA GLU A 72 -6.56 4.89 -15.36
C GLU A 72 -5.43 5.19 -14.39
N SER A 73 -4.85 6.39 -14.43
CA SER A 73 -3.86 6.81 -13.44
C SER A 73 -4.45 7.15 -12.07
N TYR A 74 -5.76 7.42 -11.95
CA TYR A 74 -6.40 7.83 -10.69
C TYR A 74 -6.94 6.67 -9.86
N LEU A 75 -7.39 5.60 -10.52
CA LEU A 75 -7.84 4.39 -9.85
C LEU A 75 -6.81 3.80 -8.86
N PRO A 76 -5.54 3.57 -9.25
CA PRO A 76 -4.52 3.06 -8.34
C PRO A 76 -4.27 4.00 -7.15
N LEU A 77 -4.18 5.31 -7.40
CA LEU A 77 -3.98 6.32 -6.34
C LEU A 77 -5.10 6.31 -5.31
N LEU A 78 -6.36 6.30 -5.74
CA LEU A 78 -7.52 6.27 -4.84
C LEU A 78 -7.62 4.96 -4.06
N LYS A 79 -7.27 3.85 -4.72
CA LYS A 79 -7.23 2.51 -4.12
C LYS A 79 -6.20 2.43 -3.00
N ALA A 80 -4.97 2.86 -3.27
CA ALA A 80 -3.90 2.87 -2.28
C ALA A 80 -4.23 3.80 -1.11
N HIS A 81 -4.72 5.00 -1.41
CA HIS A 81 -5.07 6.01 -0.41
C HIS A 81 -6.17 5.55 0.55
N ALA A 82 -7.25 4.97 0.02
CA ALA A 82 -8.34 4.46 0.85
C ALA A 82 -7.89 3.30 1.76
N ALA A 83 -6.98 2.45 1.28
CA ALA A 83 -6.41 1.37 2.08
C ALA A 83 -5.51 1.90 3.21
N GLU A 84 -4.63 2.87 2.92
CA GLU A 84 -3.78 3.53 3.91
C GLU A 84 -4.61 4.15 5.04
N VAL A 85 -5.60 4.99 4.71
CA VAL A 85 -6.47 5.59 5.73
C VAL A 85 -7.30 4.53 6.44
N GLY A 86 -7.72 3.48 5.73
CA GLY A 86 -8.47 2.35 6.29
C GLY A 86 -7.69 1.61 7.38
N ILE A 87 -6.40 1.32 7.18
CA ILE A 87 -5.57 0.64 8.18
C ILE A 87 -5.53 1.43 9.51
N LEU A 88 -5.55 2.76 9.44
CA LEU A 88 -5.53 3.63 10.61
C LEU A 88 -6.91 3.82 11.24
N ALA A 89 -7.98 3.73 10.43
CA ALA A 89 -9.34 4.02 10.85
C ALA A 89 -10.08 2.82 11.43
N PHE A 90 -9.86 1.60 10.90
CA PHE A 90 -10.63 0.42 11.30
C PHE A 90 -9.93 -0.37 12.40
N SER A 91 -10.65 -0.74 13.46
CA SER A 91 -10.15 -1.67 14.47
C SER A 91 -10.40 -3.13 14.16
N LYS A 92 -11.39 -3.42 13.29
CA LYS A 92 -11.85 -4.78 12.98
C LYS A 92 -11.38 -5.21 11.59
N PRO A 93 -10.65 -6.34 11.48
CA PRO A 93 -10.19 -6.90 10.21
C PRO A 93 -11.30 -7.08 9.17
N GLY A 94 -12.47 -7.59 9.58
CA GLY A 94 -13.60 -7.84 8.67
C GLY A 94 -14.21 -6.57 8.07
N ASP A 95 -14.23 -5.47 8.83
CA ASP A 95 -14.76 -4.19 8.34
C ASP A 95 -13.81 -3.59 7.30
N LEU A 96 -12.49 -3.64 7.56
CA LEU A 96 -11.46 -3.23 6.60
C LEU A 96 -11.46 -4.12 5.36
N ALA A 97 -11.52 -5.45 5.53
CA ALA A 97 -11.56 -6.41 4.44
C ALA A 97 -12.70 -6.13 3.46
N SER A 98 -13.88 -5.78 3.98
CA SER A 98 -15.05 -5.44 3.18
C SER A 98 -14.80 -4.21 2.30
N ARG A 99 -14.15 -3.16 2.83
CA ARG A 99 -13.77 -1.95 2.07
C ARG A 99 -12.70 -2.24 1.03
N LEU A 100 -11.69 -3.05 1.37
CA LEU A 100 -10.63 -3.43 0.42
C LEU A 100 -11.20 -4.25 -0.75
N LYS A 101 -12.22 -5.08 -0.50
CA LYS A 101 -12.93 -5.79 -1.57
C LYS A 101 -13.64 -4.84 -2.54
N GLU A 102 -14.23 -3.75 -2.04
CA GLU A 102 -14.87 -2.72 -2.88
C GLU A 102 -13.87 -1.92 -3.74
N LEU A 103 -12.59 -1.96 -3.39
CA LEU A 103 -11.48 -1.35 -4.12
C LEU A 103 -10.78 -2.34 -5.07
N ASP A 104 -11.38 -3.51 -5.30
CA ASP A 104 -10.84 -4.59 -6.13
C ASP A 104 -9.45 -5.06 -5.68
N PHE A 105 -9.17 -5.10 -4.37
CA PHE A 105 -7.99 -5.82 -3.89
C PHE A 105 -8.19 -7.33 -4.07
N GLU A 106 -7.12 -8.01 -4.47
CA GLU A 106 -7.10 -9.47 -4.53
C GLU A 106 -7.24 -10.04 -3.11
N PRO A 107 -7.95 -11.17 -2.93
CA PRO A 107 -8.15 -11.79 -1.62
C PRO A 107 -6.85 -11.99 -0.83
N SER A 108 -5.76 -12.40 -1.49
CA SER A 108 -4.45 -12.57 -0.86
C SER A 108 -3.88 -11.27 -0.29
N LYS A 109 -4.07 -10.13 -0.96
CA LYS A 109 -3.67 -8.82 -0.44
C LYS A 109 -4.59 -8.35 0.68
N ILE A 110 -5.88 -8.67 0.62
CA ILE A 110 -6.81 -8.37 1.71
C ILE A 110 -6.38 -9.10 2.98
N ASP A 111 -6.05 -10.40 2.88
CA ASP A 111 -5.57 -11.19 3.99
C ASP A 111 -4.25 -10.63 4.57
N GLU A 112 -3.31 -10.24 3.71
CA GLU A 112 -2.04 -9.62 4.14
C GLU A 112 -2.27 -8.32 4.92
N ILE A 113 -3.08 -7.41 4.39
CA ILE A 113 -3.36 -6.10 5.00
C ILE A 113 -4.13 -6.28 6.33
N THR A 114 -5.12 -7.17 6.35
CA THR A 114 -6.01 -7.33 7.51
C THR A 114 -5.39 -8.17 8.63
N LYS A 115 -4.45 -9.06 8.32
CA LYS A 115 -3.65 -9.80 9.31
C LYS A 115 -2.81 -8.87 10.19
N GLY A 116 -2.31 -7.76 9.63
CA GLY A 116 -1.62 -6.73 10.42
C GLY A 116 -2.50 -6.12 11.51
N LEU A 117 -3.82 -6.08 11.28
CA LEU A 117 -4.79 -5.54 12.22
C LEU A 117 -5.18 -6.53 13.33
N GLU A 118 -5.12 -7.84 13.06
CA GLU A 118 -5.30 -8.91 14.06
C GLU A 118 -4.16 -8.96 15.07
N GLN A 119 -2.95 -8.60 14.64
CA GLN A 119 -1.75 -8.58 15.48
C GLN A 119 -1.61 -7.30 16.32
N ALA A 120 -2.38 -6.25 16.01
CA ALA A 120 -2.35 -4.93 16.66
C ALA A 120 -3.03 -4.90 18.05
N GLY A 121 -2.77 -5.95 18.85
CA GLY A 121 -2.77 -5.91 20.32
C GLY A 121 -1.40 -5.50 20.90
N GLY A 122 -0.38 -5.30 20.06
CA GLY A 122 0.93 -4.75 20.44
C GLY A 122 1.78 -4.45 19.20
N ASP A 123 2.46 -3.31 19.23
CA ASP A 123 3.40 -2.77 18.22
C ASP A 123 2.86 -2.13 16.94
N ASP A 124 2.93 -0.79 16.94
CA ASP A 124 2.61 0.15 15.86
C ASP A 124 3.57 0.07 14.65
N ASP A 125 4.68 -0.68 14.74
CA ASP A 125 5.73 -0.76 13.71
C ASP A 125 5.34 -1.58 12.46
N LEU A 126 4.36 -2.48 12.56
CA LEU A 126 3.89 -3.30 11.42
C LEU A 126 3.05 -2.49 10.42
N VAL A 127 2.38 -1.44 10.88
CA VAL A 127 1.57 -0.54 10.03
C VAL A 127 2.46 0.19 9.02
N ALA A 128 3.66 0.61 9.43
CA ALA A 128 4.62 1.31 8.56
C ALA A 128 5.17 0.42 7.43
N ILE A 129 5.29 -0.90 7.65
CA ILE A 129 5.77 -1.86 6.66
C ILE A 129 4.71 -2.11 5.58
N LEU A 130 3.43 -2.22 5.96
CA LEU A 130 2.32 -2.37 5.01
C LEU A 130 2.16 -1.14 4.11
N LEU A 131 2.32 0.08 4.67
CA LEU A 131 2.31 1.33 3.90
C LEU A 131 3.44 1.40 2.87
N SER A 132 4.63 0.89 3.22
CA SER A 132 5.79 0.85 2.33
C SER A 132 5.64 -0.17 1.18
N SER A 133 4.93 -1.28 1.42
CA SER A 133 4.66 -2.34 0.43
C SER A 133 3.57 -1.96 -0.59
N LEU A 134 2.58 -1.17 -0.14
CA LEU A 134 1.47 -0.73 -0.99
C LEU A 134 1.93 0.27 -2.08
N VAL A 135 2.86 1.16 -1.75
CA VAL A 135 3.42 2.17 -2.66
C VAL A 135 4.43 1.57 -3.66
N THR A 136 5.09 0.46 -3.32
CA THR A 136 6.12 -0.16 -4.18
C THR A 136 5.56 -1.16 -5.20
N SER A 137 4.30 -1.58 -5.07
CA SER A 137 3.71 -2.59 -5.97
C SER A 137 3.22 -2.06 -7.33
N GLU A 138 3.18 -0.74 -7.57
CA GLU A 138 2.64 -0.17 -8.82
C GLU A 138 3.68 0.54 -9.71
N THR A 139 4.97 0.41 -9.42
CA THR A 139 6.07 0.94 -10.26
C THR A 139 6.81 -0.11 -11.08
N LEU A 140 6.18 -1.24 -11.42
CA LEU A 140 6.78 -2.24 -12.31
C LEU A 140 5.98 -2.42 -13.59
N LEU A 141 6.18 -1.48 -14.53
CA LEU A 141 6.31 -1.75 -15.97
C LEU A 141 6.49 -0.45 -16.79
N THR A 142 7.73 0.06 -16.87
CA THR A 142 8.31 0.46 -18.16
C THR A 142 9.80 0.06 -18.16
N CYS A 143 10.27 -0.49 -19.28
CA CYS A 143 11.45 -1.33 -19.37
C CYS A 143 12.77 -0.57 -19.60
N SER A 144 13.86 -1.02 -18.96
CA SER A 144 15.15 -1.26 -19.62
C SER A 144 16.08 -2.10 -18.74
N ASP A 145 16.21 -3.37 -19.16
CA ASP A 145 17.45 -4.11 -19.34
C ASP A 145 18.71 -3.62 -18.60
N ASN A 146 19.12 -4.38 -17.58
CA ASN A 146 20.46 -4.96 -17.58
C ASN A 146 20.50 -6.08 -16.54
N GLY A 147 20.78 -7.29 -17.03
CA GLY A 147 20.88 -8.48 -16.19
C GLY A 147 21.95 -8.38 -15.11
N HIS A 148 21.89 -9.32 -14.15
CA HIS A 148 23.00 -10.17 -13.71
C HIS A 148 22.43 -11.17 -12.71
N HIS A 149 22.01 -12.33 -13.23
CA HIS A 149 21.84 -13.53 -12.42
C HIS A 149 23.22 -14.06 -12.06
N HIS A 150 23.57 -14.07 -10.78
CA HIS A 150 24.58 -14.98 -10.23
C HIS A 150 24.06 -15.39 -8.85
N GLY A 151 23.65 -16.63 -8.59
CA GLY A 151 24.24 -17.89 -9.03
C GLY A 151 25.01 -18.46 -7.84
N HIS A 152 24.41 -19.42 -7.14
CA HIS A 152 25.08 -20.16 -6.06
C HIS A 152 26.33 -20.86 -6.59
N PRO A 153 27.49 -20.76 -5.93
CA PRO A 153 28.58 -21.68 -6.19
C PRO A 153 28.41 -22.92 -5.31
N HIS A 154 27.97 -24.01 -5.92
CA HIS A 154 28.31 -25.37 -5.50
C HIS A 154 29.41 -25.82 -6.47
N THR A 155 30.66 -25.95 -6.01
CA THR A 155 31.75 -26.49 -6.84
C THR A 155 32.46 -27.62 -6.10
N THR A 156 32.05 -28.83 -6.44
CA THR A 156 32.89 -30.03 -6.46
C THR A 156 33.90 -29.97 -7.60
N VAL A 157 34.97 -30.76 -7.48
CA VAL A 157 35.99 -31.23 -8.48
C VAL A 157 37.38 -30.58 -8.27
N THR A 158 38.54 -31.25 -8.24
CA THR A 158 39.03 -32.64 -8.13
C THR A 158 40.57 -32.56 -8.01
N SER A 159 41.19 -33.45 -7.21
CA SER A 159 42.58 -33.99 -7.28
C SER A 159 43.79 -33.05 -7.42
N TYR A 160 44.78 -33.18 -6.52
CA TYR A 160 46.13 -33.74 -6.75
C TYR A 160 46.86 -33.90 -5.40
N GLY A 161 47.69 -34.93 -5.29
CA GLY A 161 48.17 -35.49 -4.02
C GLY A 161 49.19 -34.67 -3.22
N GLY A 162 49.47 -35.16 -2.01
CA GLY A 162 50.51 -34.63 -1.13
C GLY A 162 50.41 -35.20 0.27
N SER A 163 51.17 -36.26 0.52
CA SER A 163 51.38 -36.87 1.83
C SER A 163 52.28 -35.98 2.72
N HIS A 164 52.10 -36.09 4.05
CA HIS A 164 53.05 -35.87 5.16
C HIS A 164 52.77 -34.75 6.21
N HIS A 165 52.65 -35.24 7.45
CA HIS A 165 53.31 -34.83 8.71
C HIS A 165 52.90 -33.55 9.49
N HIS A 166 52.41 -33.83 10.72
CA HIS A 166 52.91 -33.41 12.05
C HIS A 166 53.75 -32.11 12.23
N GLY A 167 53.37 -31.33 13.25
CA GLY A 167 54.21 -30.41 14.04
C GLY A 167 53.44 -29.14 14.46
N HIS A 168 53.05 -29.00 15.74
CA HIS A 168 53.61 -28.05 16.74
C HIS A 168 53.78 -26.61 16.18
N TRP A 169 53.26 -25.54 16.80
CA TRP A 169 53.40 -25.10 18.20
C TRP A 169 52.06 -24.68 18.84
#